data_AF-H3SAX5-F1
#
_entry.id   AF-H3SAX5-F1
#
_cell.length_a   1.000
_cell.length_b   1.000
_cell.length_c   1.000
_cell.angle_alpha   90.00
_cell.angle_beta   90.00
_cell.angle_gamma   90.00
#
_symmetry.space_group_name_H-M   'P 1'
#
loop_
_entity.id
_entity.type
_entity.pdbx_description
1 polymer ?
#
loop_
_entity_poly.entity_id
_entity_poly.type
_entity_poly.pdbx_seq_one_letter_code
_entity_poly.pdbx_strand_id
1 'polypeptide(L)'
;MQRVVLRKFGTYEITIINTGVTPNVIHCRFTKNFLRFEKVLLCAPPGTEIDCHIVPEATTIDVLDIVNNTFVNVDIVICQSIQVKAIVKMMVEAELCQPRAEIPLPEGPCVVTFPQQCPDVFPGAPYPFP
;
A
#
# COMPACT_ATOMS: atom_id res chain seq x y z
N MET A 1 13.01 23.80 0.21
CA MET A 1 13.11 22.38 -0.23
C MET A 1 14.58 22.00 -0.34
N GLN A 2 14.93 20.78 0.04
CA GLN A 2 16.30 20.26 0.02
C GLN A 2 16.45 19.24 -1.12
N ARG A 3 17.58 19.30 -1.83
CA ARG A 3 17.94 18.28 -2.81
C ARG A 3 18.54 17.07 -2.08
N VAL A 4 17.91 15.92 -2.23
CA VAL A 4 18.36 14.65 -1.65
C VAL A 4 18.80 13.72 -2.78
N VAL A 5 19.90 12.99 -2.54
CA VAL A 5 20.40 11.97 -3.46
C VAL A 5 20.10 10.60 -2.86
N LEU A 6 19.23 9.85 -3.51
CA LEU A 6 18.90 8.48 -3.14
C LEU A 6 19.79 7.53 -3.93
N ARG A 7 20.46 6.62 -3.22
CA ARG A 7 21.24 5.54 -3.82
C ARG A 7 20.42 4.25 -3.77
N LYS A 8 20.06 3.73 -4.94
CA LYS A 8 19.39 2.43 -5.08
C LYS A 8 20.39 1.42 -5.62
N PHE A 9 20.47 0.27 -4.99
CA PHE A 9 21.28 -0.84 -5.47
C PHE A 9 20.60 -2.14 -5.12
N GLY A 10 20.89 -3.17 -5.91
CA GLY A 10 20.34 -4.49 -5.69
C GLY A 10 20.64 -5.41 -6.86
N THR A 11 19.94 -6.53 -6.87
CA THR A 11 20.04 -7.54 -7.89
C THR A 11 18.65 -7.83 -8.40
N TYR A 12 18.47 -7.85 -9.72
CA TYR A 12 17.26 -8.34 -10.34
C TYR A 12 17.57 -9.62 -11.12
N GLU A 13 16.56 -10.46 -11.22
CA GLU A 13 16.63 -11.72 -11.94
C GLU A 13 15.41 -11.87 -12.84
N ILE A 14 15.66 -12.16 -14.11
CA ILE A 14 14.65 -12.35 -15.14
C ILE A 14 14.69 -13.81 -15.55
N THR A 15 13.53 -14.46 -15.54
CA THR A 15 13.37 -15.83 -16.03
C THR A 15 12.42 -15.82 -17.22
N ILE A 16 12.90 -16.30 -18.37
CA ILE A 16 12.09 -16.43 -19.58
C ILE A 16 11.59 -17.88 -19.64
N ILE A 17 10.27 -18.04 -19.77
CA ILE A 17 9.59 -19.34 -19.78
C ILE A 17 8.94 -19.53 -21.16
N ASN A 18 9.15 -20.68 -21.77
CA ASN A 18 8.47 -21.04 -23.02
C ASN A 18 7.09 -21.63 -22.71
N THR A 19 6.04 -21.12 -23.38
CA THR A 19 4.66 -21.57 -23.19
C THR A 19 4.12 -22.42 -24.35
N GLY A 20 4.94 -22.71 -25.38
CA GLY A 20 4.50 -23.28 -26.64
C GLY A 20 4.39 -24.81 -26.69
N VAL A 21 5.46 -25.55 -26.37
CA VAL A 21 5.56 -27.00 -26.67
C VAL A 21 5.36 -27.86 -25.42
N THR A 22 5.87 -27.39 -24.29
CA THR A 22 5.61 -27.95 -22.95
C THR A 22 5.45 -26.77 -21.99
N PRO A 23 4.34 -26.68 -21.25
CA PRO A 23 4.14 -25.58 -20.32
C PRO A 23 5.23 -25.59 -19.25
N ASN A 24 5.70 -24.40 -18.87
CA ASN A 24 6.63 -24.14 -17.76
C ASN A 24 8.09 -24.60 -17.95
N VAL A 25 8.59 -24.72 -19.19
CA VAL A 25 10.03 -24.91 -19.40
C VAL A 25 10.77 -23.58 -19.35
N ILE A 26 11.71 -23.46 -18.40
CA ILE A 26 12.62 -22.33 -18.30
C ILE A 26 13.54 -22.33 -19.52
N HIS A 27 13.45 -21.28 -20.34
CA HIS A 27 14.30 -21.11 -21.51
C HIS A 27 15.67 -20.53 -21.11
N CYS A 28 15.66 -19.47 -20.30
CA CYS A 28 16.87 -18.88 -19.75
C CYS A 28 16.60 -18.07 -18.48
N ARG A 29 17.67 -17.86 -17.71
CA ARG A 29 17.67 -17.07 -16.48
C ARG A 29 18.81 -16.06 -16.56
N PHE A 30 18.50 -14.80 -16.27
CA PHE A 30 19.46 -13.70 -16.35
C PHE A 30 19.43 -12.91 -15.05
N THR A 31 20.58 -12.82 -14.39
CA THR A 31 20.74 -12.10 -13.12
C THR A 31 21.69 -10.95 -13.32
N LYS A 32 21.32 -9.75 -12.86
CA LYS A 32 22.18 -8.57 -12.97
C LYS A 32 22.06 -7.67 -11.75
N ASN A 33 23.22 -7.16 -11.33
CA ASN A 33 23.31 -6.15 -10.29
C ASN A 33 23.09 -4.76 -10.89
N PHE A 34 22.42 -3.89 -10.15
CA PHE A 34 22.23 -2.51 -10.54
C PHE A 34 22.64 -1.56 -9.42
N LEU A 35 23.08 -0.38 -9.83
CA LEU A 35 23.34 0.78 -8.97
C LEU A 35 22.82 2.01 -9.71
N ARG A 36 21.90 2.73 -9.09
CA ARG A 36 21.31 3.95 -9.65
C ARG A 36 21.28 5.03 -8.57
N PHE A 37 21.57 6.25 -9.00
CA PHE A 37 21.41 7.44 -8.17
C PHE A 37 20.24 8.24 -8.70
N GLU A 38 19.32 8.60 -7.83
CA GLU A 38 18.18 9.43 -8.13
C GLU A 38 18.27 10.72 -7.32
N LYS A 39 17.91 11.84 -7.94
CA LYS A 39 17.87 13.14 -7.29
C LYS A 39 16.42 13.56 -7.15
N VAL A 40 15.98 13.73 -5.92
CA VAL A 40 14.62 14.18 -5.59
C VAL A 40 14.69 15.47 -4.78
N LEU A 41 13.68 16.32 -4.96
CA LEU A 41 13.53 17.56 -4.20
C LEU A 41 12.50 17.32 -3.11
N LEU A 42 12.92 17.30 -1.86
CA LEU A 42 12.09 16.94 -0.71
C LEU A 42 11.96 18.10 0.28
N CYS A 43 10.82 18.16 0.97
CA CYS A 43 10.65 18.97 2.16
C CYS A 43 11.25 18.23 3.37
N ALA A 44 12.58 18.08 3.39
CA ALA A 44 13.35 17.45 4.45
C ALA A 44 14.18 18.52 5.19
N PRO A 45 13.62 19.23 6.17
CA PRO A 45 14.40 20.17 6.98
C PRO A 45 15.50 19.44 7.79
N PRO A 46 16.53 20.15 8.28
CA PRO A 46 17.53 19.54 9.15
C PRO A 46 16.89 18.86 10.36
N GLY A 47 17.35 17.65 10.70
CA GLY A 47 16.79 16.86 11.81
C GLY A 47 15.65 15.93 11.42
N THR A 48 15.25 15.87 10.15
CA THR A 48 14.33 14.83 9.65
C THR A 48 15.07 13.60 9.14
N GLU A 49 14.46 12.44 9.32
CA GLU A 49 14.92 11.17 8.77
C GLU A 49 14.18 10.87 7.47
N ILE A 50 14.88 10.26 6.51
CA ILE A 50 14.29 9.84 5.23
C ILE A 50 14.13 8.33 5.28
N ASP A 51 12.87 7.89 5.27
CA ASP A 51 12.51 6.48 5.18
C ASP A 51 12.12 6.16 3.73
N CYS A 52 12.78 5.17 3.15
CA CYS A 52 12.58 4.78 1.76
C CYS A 52 12.52 3.27 1.66
N HIS A 53 11.46 2.76 1.03
CA HIS A 53 11.32 1.35 0.73
C HIS A 53 10.79 1.14 -0.69
N ILE A 54 11.18 0.01 -1.28
CA ILE A 54 10.66 -0.44 -2.57
C ILE A 54 9.22 -0.92 -2.35
N VAL A 55 8.34 -0.65 -3.30
CA VAL A 55 6.95 -1.14 -3.31
C VAL A 55 6.84 -2.21 -4.40
N PRO A 56 6.97 -3.50 -4.04
CA PRO A 56 6.98 -4.59 -5.02
C PRO A 56 5.69 -4.68 -5.82
N GLU A 57 4.54 -4.42 -5.19
CA GLU A 57 3.22 -4.54 -5.81
C GLU A 57 2.98 -3.47 -6.90
N ALA A 58 3.72 -2.37 -6.84
CA ALA A 58 3.66 -1.28 -7.82
C ALA A 58 4.78 -1.38 -8.87
N THR A 59 5.71 -2.32 -8.72
CA THR A 59 6.83 -2.50 -9.65
C THR A 59 6.36 -3.28 -10.88
N THR A 60 6.62 -2.76 -12.08
CA THR A 60 6.23 -3.43 -13.34
C THR A 60 7.45 -3.94 -14.09
N ILE A 61 7.25 -5.04 -14.82
CA ILE A 61 8.24 -5.64 -15.71
C ILE A 61 7.53 -5.89 -17.03
N ASP A 62 7.95 -5.18 -18.06
CA ASP A 62 7.32 -5.22 -19.38
C ASP A 62 8.33 -5.70 -20.42
N VAL A 63 7.89 -6.62 -21.29
CA VAL A 63 8.67 -7.02 -22.46
C VAL A 63 8.36 -6.03 -23.58
N LEU A 64 9.34 -5.20 -23.92
CA LEU A 64 9.21 -4.17 -24.94
C LEU A 64 9.28 -4.76 -26.36
N ASP A 65 10.22 -5.68 -26.59
CA ASP A 65 10.45 -6.26 -27.91
C ASP A 65 11.21 -7.60 -27.82
N ILE A 66 11.01 -8.45 -28.83
CA ILE A 66 11.75 -9.70 -29.02
C ILE A 66 12.41 -9.64 -30.40
N VAL A 67 13.72 -9.41 -30.42
CA VAL A 67 14.48 -9.26 -31.66
C VAL A 67 14.98 -10.63 -32.12
N ASN A 68 14.56 -11.05 -33.31
CA ASN A 68 15.03 -12.26 -33.99
C ASN A 68 14.96 -13.54 -33.13
N ASN A 69 13.99 -13.67 -32.23
CA ASN A 69 13.89 -14.80 -31.26
C ASN A 69 15.18 -15.06 -30.44
N THR A 70 16.06 -14.06 -30.31
CA THR A 70 17.39 -14.20 -29.66
C THR A 70 17.62 -13.16 -28.59
N PHE A 71 17.07 -11.95 -28.73
CA PHE A 71 17.16 -10.90 -27.72
C PHE A 71 15.77 -10.52 -27.23
N VAL A 72 15.67 -10.21 -25.94
CA VAL A 72 14.45 -9.69 -25.31
C VAL A 72 14.80 -8.37 -24.65
N ASN A 73 14.12 -7.32 -25.06
CA ASN A 73 14.20 -6.02 -24.40
C ASN A 73 13.16 -5.99 -23.29
N VAL A 74 13.61 -5.83 -22.05
CA VAL A 74 12.76 -5.77 -20.87
C VAL A 74 12.92 -4.40 -20.23
N ASP A 75 11.79 -3.74 -19.95
CA ASP A 75 11.75 -2.57 -19.09
C ASP A 75 11.35 -2.97 -17.67
N ILE A 76 12.05 -2.41 -16.69
CA ILE A 76 11.82 -2.70 -15.26
C ILE A 76 11.61 -1.37 -14.55
N VAL A 77 10.38 -1.11 -14.13
CA VAL A 77 10.00 0.09 -13.40
C VAL A 77 9.91 -0.22 -11.92
N ILE A 78 10.97 0.10 -11.17
CA ILE A 78 11.03 -0.11 -9.72
C ILE A 78 10.34 1.05 -9.00
N CYS A 79 9.20 0.76 -8.38
CA CYS A 79 8.45 1.72 -7.59
C CYS A 79 8.97 1.81 -6.15
N GLN A 80 8.90 3.00 -5.58
CA GLN A 80 9.36 3.27 -4.22
C GLN A 80 8.46 4.26 -3.50
N SER A 81 8.41 4.12 -2.18
CA SER A 81 7.76 5.07 -1.29
C SER A 81 8.84 5.82 -0.53
N ILE A 82 8.82 7.15 -0.62
CA ILE A 82 9.75 8.03 0.09
C ILE A 82 8.95 8.83 1.11
N GLN A 83 9.33 8.72 2.38
CA GLN A 83 8.72 9.46 3.48
C GLN A 83 9.80 10.24 4.23
N VAL A 84 9.45 11.46 4.62
CA VAL A 84 10.26 12.29 5.49
C VAL A 84 9.61 12.25 6.87
N LYS A 85 10.35 11.78 7.88
CA LYS A 85 9.89 11.62 9.25
C LYS A 85 10.60 12.61 10.17
N ALA A 86 9.86 13.17 11.13
CA ALA A 86 10.39 14.08 12.12
C ALA A 86 9.67 13.83 13.45
N ILE A 87 10.40 13.84 14.56
CA ILE A 87 9.80 13.84 15.89
C ILE A 87 9.39 15.28 16.21
N VAL A 88 8.09 15.51 16.37
CA VAL A 88 7.53 16.84 16.68
C VAL A 88 6.71 16.81 17.96
N LYS A 89 6.71 17.91 18.71
CA LYS A 89 5.79 18.10 19.85
C LYS A 89 4.48 18.66 19.31
N MET A 90 3.41 17.88 19.38
CA MET A 90 2.07 18.33 19.01
C MET A 90 1.38 18.92 20.24
N MET A 91 0.85 20.14 20.10
CA MET A 91 -0.11 20.68 21.05
C MET A 91 -1.50 20.30 20.57
N VAL A 92 -2.25 19.59 21.41
CA VAL A 92 -3.65 19.26 21.14
C VAL A 92 -4.48 20.15 22.06
N GLU A 93 -5.27 21.04 21.47
CA GLU A 93 -6.29 21.77 22.20
C GLU A 93 -7.40 20.79 22.56
N ALA A 94 -7.55 20.52 23.86
CA ALA A 94 -8.65 19.74 24.38
C ALA A 94 -9.65 20.68 25.06
N GLU A 95 -10.91 20.60 24.65
CA GLU A 95 -12.00 21.18 25.41
C GLU A 95 -12.54 20.15 26.40
N LEU A 96 -13.04 20.61 27.55
CA LEU A 96 -13.82 19.72 28.41
C LEU A 96 -15.03 19.24 27.62
N CYS A 97 -15.19 17.91 27.53
CA CYS A 97 -16.44 17.33 27.05
C CYS A 97 -17.58 17.94 27.88
N GLN A 98 -18.48 18.66 27.22
CA GLN A 98 -19.69 19.10 27.90
C GLN A 98 -20.48 17.84 28.29
N PRO A 99 -21.14 17.84 29.47
CA PRO A 99 -22.07 16.79 29.82
C PRO A 99 -23.02 16.56 28.64
N ARG A 100 -23.18 15.31 28.22
CA ARG A 100 -24.20 14.95 27.22
C ARG A 100 -25.54 15.48 27.74
N ALA A 101 -26.31 16.13 26.88
CA ALA A 101 -27.68 16.52 27.22
C ALA A 101 -28.45 15.30 27.75
N GLU A 102 -29.25 15.51 28.79
CA GLU A 102 -30.14 14.47 29.30
C GLU A 102 -31.00 13.95 28.14
N ILE A 103 -30.98 12.63 27.94
CA ILE A 103 -31.84 11.99 26.96
C ILE A 103 -33.23 11.98 27.58
N PRO A 104 -34.22 12.69 27.01
CA PRO A 104 -35.58 12.68 27.56
C PRO A 104 -36.10 11.25 27.51
N LEU A 105 -36.36 10.66 28.68
CA LEU A 105 -37.06 9.40 28.77
C LEU A 105 -38.56 9.70 28.62
N PRO A 106 -39.27 9.06 27.68
CA PRO A 106 -40.71 9.22 27.59
C PRO A 106 -41.37 8.72 28.89
N GLU A 107 -42.30 9.48 29.46
CA GLU A 107 -43.08 9.10 30.66
C GLU A 107 -44.08 7.94 30.40
N GLY A 108 -44.20 7.50 29.14
CA GLY A 108 -45.07 6.40 28.71
C GLY A 108 -44.33 5.07 28.56
N PRO A 109 -45.05 3.95 28.36
CA PRO A 109 -44.43 2.66 28.10
C PRO A 109 -43.52 2.75 26.87
N CYS A 110 -42.26 2.33 27.02
CA CYS A 110 -41.31 2.24 25.92
C CYS A 110 -41.81 1.23 24.88
N VAL A 111 -42.47 1.72 23.82
CA VAL A 111 -42.80 0.91 22.66
C VAL A 111 -41.53 0.76 21.83
N VAL A 112 -40.77 -0.31 22.09
CA VAL A 112 -39.58 -0.64 21.30
C VAL A 112 -40.04 -1.14 19.94
N THR A 113 -40.04 -0.27 18.94
CA THR A 113 -40.17 -0.67 17.53
C THR A 113 -38.78 -0.98 17.00
N PHE A 114 -38.50 -2.27 16.82
CA PHE A 114 -37.25 -2.66 16.15
C PHE A 114 -37.32 -2.20 14.69
N PRO A 115 -36.28 -1.55 14.16
CA PRO A 115 -36.19 -1.30 12.73
C PRO A 115 -36.21 -2.62 11.97
N GLN A 116 -36.68 -2.61 10.71
CA GLN A 116 -36.62 -3.81 9.85
C GLN A 116 -35.18 -4.33 9.84
N GLN A 117 -34.98 -5.54 10.34
CA GLN A 117 -33.65 -6.16 10.34
C GLN A 117 -33.26 -6.46 8.89
N CYS A 118 -32.08 -6.00 8.48
CA CYS A 118 -31.50 -6.28 7.18
C CYS A 118 -30.64 -7.55 7.28
N PRO A 119 -31.16 -8.73 6.92
CA PRO A 119 -30.48 -10.01 7.19
C PRO A 119 -29.23 -10.19 6.33
N ASP A 120 -29.20 -9.53 5.17
CA ASP A 120 -28.06 -9.53 4.24
C ASP A 120 -26.86 -8.72 4.75
N VAL A 121 -27.10 -7.75 5.65
CA VAL A 121 -26.05 -6.87 6.23
C VAL A 121 -25.64 -7.33 7.62
N PHE A 122 -26.62 -7.80 8.40
CA PHE A 122 -26.40 -8.36 9.73
C PHE A 122 -26.92 -9.80 9.73
N PRO A 123 -26.06 -10.81 9.54
CA PRO A 123 -26.46 -12.19 9.69
C PRO A 123 -26.84 -12.41 11.15
N GLY A 124 -28.15 -12.38 11.43
CA GLY A 124 -28.70 -12.67 12.75
C GLY A 124 -28.39 -14.11 13.14
N ALA A 125 -28.14 -14.35 14.42
CA ALA A 125 -27.98 -15.71 14.94
C ALA A 125 -29.35 -16.43 14.95
N PRO A 126 -29.41 -17.73 14.65
CA PRO A 126 -30.62 -18.51 14.79
C PRO A 126 -30.73 -18.93 16.26
N TYR A 127 -31.31 -18.09 17.11
CA TYR A 127 -31.70 -18.56 18.44
C TYR A 127 -33.13 -18.16 18.79
N PRO A 128 -33.95 -19.15 19.22
CA PRO A 128 -35.27 -18.91 19.75
C PRO A 128 -35.12 -18.45 21.21
N PHE A 129 -35.87 -17.44 21.61
CA PHE A 129 -36.19 -17.21 23.01
C PHE A 129 -37.68 -17.53 23.23
N PRO A 130 -38.04 -17.97 24.45
CA PRO A 130 -39.27 -18.70 24.76
C PRO A 130 -40.57 -17.92 24.52
#